data_AF-A0A7L4PUG3-F1
#
_entry.id   AF-A0A7L4PUG3-F1
#
_cell.length_a   1.000
_cell.length_b   1.000
_cell.length_c   1.000
_cell.angle_alpha   90.00
_cell.angle_beta   90.00
_cell.angle_gamma   90.00
#
_symmetry.space_group_name_H-M   'P 1'
#
loop_
_entity.id
_entity.type
_entity.pdbx_description
1 polymer ?
#
loop_
_entity_poly.entity_id
_entity_poly.type
_entity_poly.pdbx_seq_one_letter_code
_entity_poly.pdbx_strand_id
1 'polypeptide(L)' 'MAYRWKNNLDVEEAVVVLMNSLDENAEIPGWLRRTIQQAVYDSDPQYVRRFFSEMKHHAPESLKYFEDPMLSGGD' A
#
# COMPACT_ATOMS: atom_id res chain seq x y z
N MET A 1 0.41 -2.29 16.92
CA MET A 1 -0.59 -1.38 16.36
C MET A 1 -0.88 -1.86 14.95
N ALA A 2 -1.99 -2.57 14.74
CA ALA A 2 -2.44 -2.93 13.40
C ALA A 2 -2.95 -1.66 12.73
N TYR A 3 -2.26 -1.17 11.69
CA TYR A 3 -2.66 0.01 10.95
C TYR A 3 -3.72 -0.39 9.92
N ARG A 4 -4.92 -0.73 10.39
CA ARG A 4 -6.06 -1.04 9.50
C ARG A 4 -6.65 0.25 8.96
N TRP A 5 -6.77 0.36 7.64
CA TRP A 5 -7.50 1.43 6.97
C TRP A 5 -8.99 1.30 7.26
N LYS A 6 -9.61 2.41 7.67
CA LYS A 6 -11.02 2.51 8.05
C LYS A 6 -11.84 3.31 7.06
N ASN A 7 -11.18 4.06 6.18
CA ASN A 7 -11.81 4.93 5.21
C ASN A 7 -10.86 5.16 4.03
N ASN A 8 -11.34 5.84 2.99
CA ASN A 8 -10.55 6.13 1.79
C ASN A 8 -9.43 7.15 2.05
N LEU A 9 -9.59 8.06 3.01
CA LEU A 9 -8.57 9.04 3.37
C LEU A 9 -7.32 8.35 3.93
N ASP A 10 -7.48 7.34 4.79
CA ASP A 10 -6.34 6.59 5.34
C ASP A 10 -5.52 5.91 4.22
N VAL A 11 -6.19 5.46 3.14
CA VAL A 11 -5.56 4.88 1.96
C VAL A 11 -4.81 5.95 1.16
N GLU A 12 -5.45 7.10 0.93
CA GLU A 12 -4.86 8.23 0.20
C GLU A 12 -3.63 8.78 0.92
N GLU A 13 -3.68 8.93 2.25
CA GLU A 13 -2.54 9.33 3.05
C GLU A 13 -1.38 8.33 2.96
N ALA A 14 -1.68 7.03 3.00
CA ALA A 14 -0.67 5.99 2.83
C ALA A 14 0.00 6.06 1.45
N VAL A 15 -0.77 6.30 0.39
CA VAL A 15 -0.24 6.48 -0.98
C VAL A 15 0.66 7.71 -1.04
N VAL A 16 0.22 8.85 -0.49
CA VAL A 16 1.02 10.09 -0.47
C VAL A 16 2.34 9.89 0.28
N VAL A 17 2.32 9.22 1.43
CA VAL A 17 3.54 8.93 2.20
C VAL A 17 4.50 8.05 1.41
N LEU A 18 4.00 7.06 0.67
CA LEU A 18 4.83 6.24 -0.20
C LEU A 18 5.42 7.03 -1.36
N MET A 19 4.63 7.88 -2.01
CA MET A 19 5.09 8.75 -3.09
C MET A 19 6.19 9.68 -2.60
N ASN A 20 5.98 10.37 -1.48
CA ASN A 20 7.01 11.25 -0.90
C ASN A 20 8.29 10.47 -0.56
N SER A 21 8.16 9.25 -0.03
CA SER A 21 9.34 8.42 0.28
C SER A 21 10.13 8.02 -0.97
N LEU A 22 9.42 7.69 -2.05
CA LEU A 22 10.03 7.35 -3.34
C LEU A 22 10.69 8.57 -3.99
N ASP A 23 10.06 9.73 -3.92
CA ASP A 23 10.60 10.99 -4.46
C ASP A 23 11.85 11.44 -3.68
N GLU A 24 11.86 11.30 -2.36
CA GLU A 24 12.98 11.73 -1.51
C GLU A 24 14.16 10.75 -1.51
N ASN A 25 13.90 9.44 -1.48
CA ASN A 25 14.93 8.43 -1.21
C ASN A 25 15.17 7.47 -2.39
N ALA A 26 14.43 7.59 -3.50
CA ALA A 26 14.38 6.62 -4.60
C ALA A 26 13.98 5.18 -4.19
N GLU A 27 13.66 4.94 -2.92
CA GLU A 27 13.28 3.65 -2.35
C GLU A 27 12.35 3.83 -1.15
N ILE A 28 11.50 2.82 -0.91
CA ILE A 28 10.62 2.77 0.28
C ILE A 28 11.42 2.22 1.47
N PRO A 29 11.57 2.98 2.58
CA PRO A 29 12.24 2.48 3.78
C PRO A 29 11.64 1.16 4.28
N GLY A 30 12.48 0.22 4.71
CA GLY A 30 12.03 -1.11 5.09
C GLY A 30 11.04 -1.15 6.27
N TRP A 31 11.04 -0.15 7.15
CA TRP A 31 10.01 -0.03 8.19
C TRP A 31 8.66 0.38 7.59
N LEU A 32 8.64 1.33 6.66
CA LEU A 32 7.42 1.81 5.99
C LEU A 32 6.81 0.70 5.14
N ARG A 33 7.63 -0.01 4.37
CA ARG A 33 7.20 -1.19 3.61
C ARG A 33 6.48 -2.21 4.50
N ARG A 34 7.06 -2.55 5.66
CA ARG A 34 6.47 -3.51 6.60
C ARG A 34 5.15 -3.00 7.20
N THR A 35 5.08 -1.72 7.56
CA THR A 35 3.85 -1.12 8.10
C THR A 35 2.73 -1.13 7.07
N ILE A 36 3.02 -0.73 5.82
CA ILE A 36 2.01 -0.74 4.75
C ILE A 36 1.61 -2.18 4.39
N GLN A 37 2.55 -3.12 4.34
CA GLN A 37 2.20 -4.53 4.06
C GLN A 37 1.28 -5.11 5.13
N GLN A 38 1.50 -4.79 6.41
CA GLN A 38 0.57 -5.17 7.48
C GLN A 38 -0.79 -4.49 7.31
N ALA A 39 -0.82 -3.21 6.95
CA ALA A 39 -2.07 -2.51 6.65
C ALA A 39 -2.84 -3.17 5.50
N VAL A 40 -2.15 -3.62 4.45
CA VAL A 40 -2.73 -4.37 3.34
C VAL A 40 -3.38 -5.67 3.80
N TYR A 41 -2.75 -6.43 4.70
CA TYR A 41 -3.32 -7.68 5.20
C TYR A 41 -4.45 -7.49 6.21
N ASP A 42 -4.38 -6.43 7.03
CA ASP A 42 -5.34 -6.19 8.12
C ASP A 42 -6.60 -5.41 7.68
N SER A 43 -6.56 -4.78 6.50
CA SER A 43 -7.64 -3.91 6.01
C SER A 43 -8.71 -4.64 5.21
N ASP A 44 -9.91 -4.05 5.18
CA ASP A 44 -10.98 -4.61 4.37
C ASP A 44 -10.60 -4.65 2.88
N PRO A 45 -11.05 -5.66 2.13
CA PRO A 45 -10.72 -5.82 0.73
C PRO A 45 -11.00 -4.57 -0.13
N GLN A 46 -12.04 -3.80 0.18
CA GLN A 46 -12.34 -2.56 -0.56
C GLN A 46 -11.21 -1.52 -0.49
N TYR A 47 -10.56 -1.39 0.67
CA TYR A 47 -9.47 -0.43 0.87
C TYR A 47 -8.17 -0.93 0.25
N VAL A 48 -7.94 -2.23 0.31
CA VAL A 48 -6.80 -2.87 -0.35
C VAL A 48 -6.89 -2.72 -1.87
N ARG A 49 -8.07 -2.95 -2.48
CA ARG A 49 -8.28 -2.70 -3.92
C ARG A 49 -8.02 -1.25 -4.29
N ARG A 50 -8.50 -0.30 -3.46
CA ARG A 50 -8.25 1.12 -3.65
C ARG A 50 -6.76 1.42 -3.61
N PHE A 51 -6.04 0.93 -2.60
CA PHE A 51 -4.60 1.12 -2.48
C PHE A 51 -3.84 0.65 -3.74
N PHE A 52 -4.06 -0.59 -4.17
CA PHE A 52 -3.39 -1.11 -5.38
C PHE A 52 -3.79 -0.37 -6.65
N SER A 53 -5.04 0.11 -6.75
CA SER A 53 -5.50 0.96 -7.86
C SER A 53 -4.77 2.31 -7.89
N GLU A 54 -4.69 3.00 -6.76
CA GLU A 54 -3.98 4.29 -6.63
C GLU A 54 -2.48 4.12 -6.90
N MET A 55 -1.85 3.09 -6.31
CA MET A 55 -0.42 2.82 -6.54
C MET A 55 -0.13 2.48 -8.01
N LYS A 56 -1.02 1.74 -8.69
CA LYS A 56 -0.89 1.47 -10.12
C LYS A 56 -1.00 2.75 -10.96
N HIS A 57 -1.82 3.71 -10.53
CA HIS A 57 -2.00 4.98 -11.23
C HIS A 57 -0.81 5.93 -11.02
N HIS A 58 -0.34 6.05 -9.78
CA HIS A 58 0.66 7.04 -9.39
C HIS A 58 2.11 6.55 -9.41
N ALA A 59 2.35 5.30 -9.02
CA ALA A 59 3.70 4.76 -8.84
C ALA A 59 3.76 3.25 -9.18
N PRO A 60 3.47 2.85 -10.43
CA PRO A 60 3.31 1.44 -10.80
C PRO A 60 4.55 0.58 -10.50
N GLU A 61 5.75 1.16 -10.57
CA GLU A 61 7.00 0.44 -10.28
C GLU A 61 7.15 0.03 -8.81
N SER A 62 6.46 0.72 -7.90
CA SER A 62 6.51 0.44 -6.47
C SER A 62 5.63 -0.75 -6.06
N LEU A 63 4.76 -1.23 -6.95
CA LEU A 63 3.93 -2.41 -6.71
C LEU A 63 4.77 -3.66 -6.41
N LYS A 64 6.01 -3.75 -6.94
CA LYS A 64 6.94 -4.85 -6.67
C LYS A 64 7.30 -5.01 -5.17
N TYR A 65 7.08 -3.97 -4.37
CA TYR A 65 7.39 -4.00 -2.94
C TYR A 65 6.28 -4.61 -2.09
N PHE A 66 5.06 -4.76 -2.65
CA PHE A 66 3.88 -5.19 -1.91
C PHE A 66 3.27 -6.45 -2.51
N GLU A 67 2.80 -7.33 -1.64
CA GLU A 67 2.04 -8.50 -2.02
C GLU A 67 0.55 -8.17 -1.98
N ASP A 68 -0.14 -8.38 -3.11
CA ASP A 68 -1.60 -8.24 -3.19
C ASP A 68 -2.27 -9.55 -2.77
N PRO A 69 -2.89 -9.62 -1.57
CA PRO A 69 -3.54 -10.84 -1.09
C PRO A 69 -4.71 -11.27 -1.99
N MET A 70 -5.20 -10.42 -2.89
CA MET A 70 -6.28 -10.74 -3.82
C MET A 70 -5.80 -11.41 -5.10
N LEU A 71 -4.53 -11.26 -5.45
CA LEU A 71 -3.93 -11.93 -6.61
C LEU A 71 -3.38 -13.32 -6.26
N SER A 72 -3.13 -13.58 -4.97
CA SER A 72 -2.63 -14.87 -4.47
C SER A 72 -3.72 -15.89 -4.13
N GLY A 73 -5.00 -15.58 -4.35
CA GLY A 73 -6.16 -16.42 -4.00
C GLY A 73 -6.78 -17.19 -5.17
N GLY A 74 -6.00 -17.50 -6.21
CA GLY A 74 -6.42 -18.37 -7.31
C GLY A 74 -5.81 -19.75 -7.20
N ASP A 75 -6.31 -20.58 -6.27
CA ASP A 75 -6.31 -22.05 -6.33
C ASP A 75 -7.47 -22.59 -5.46
#